data_AF-A0A348S2F9-F1
#
_entry.id   AF-A0A348S2F9-F1
#
_cell.length_a   1.000
_cell.length_b   1.000
_cell.length_c   1.000
_cell.angle_alpha   90.00
_cell.angle_beta   90.00
_cell.angle_gamma   90.00
#
_symmetry.space_group_name_H-M   'P 1'
#
loop_
_entity.id
_entity.type
_entity.pdbx_description
1 polymer ?
#
loop_
_entity_poly.entity_id
_entity_poly.type
_entity_poly.pdbx_seq_one_letter_code
_entity_poly.pdbx_strand_id
1 'polypeptide(L)'
;DSGFYFRVDESKNQVGVHGFQVEIDTSYETGGLYETGGRGWVVQHAADKKTPWYRKDKWNDLVVSAHGRRTTVRVNGHKSAELMDDPGRTSGQIALQLHGGQDMLVEYRQIEILTKD
;
A
#
# COMPACT_ATOMS: atom_id res chain seq x y z
N ASP A 1 -10.44 3.36 -6.63
CA ASP A 1 -9.06 3.05 -6.19
C ASP A 1 -8.91 3.40 -4.72
N SER A 2 -7.95 2.79 -4.03
CA SER A 2 -7.69 2.95 -2.60
C SER A 2 -6.22 2.60 -2.31
N GLY A 3 -5.83 2.67 -1.05
CA GLY A 3 -4.48 2.43 -0.62
C GLY A 3 -4.37 2.20 0.87
N PHE A 4 -3.42 1.36 1.25
CA PHE A 4 -2.99 1.20 2.64
C PHE A 4 -1.72 1.99 2.86
N TYR A 5 -1.83 3.11 3.56
CA TYR A 5 -0.70 3.99 3.87
C TYR A 5 0.09 3.46 5.07
N PHE A 6 1.42 3.56 4.98
CA PHE A 6 2.33 3.28 6.08
C PHE A 6 3.52 4.22 6.04
N ARG A 7 4.05 4.56 7.23
CA ARG A 7 5.18 5.51 7.38
C ARG A 7 4.89 6.87 6.74
N VAL A 8 3.62 7.29 6.79
CA VAL A 8 3.19 8.58 6.27
C VAL A 8 3.22 9.66 7.35
N ASP A 9 3.34 10.91 6.92
CA ASP A 9 3.04 12.09 7.73
C ASP A 9 1.85 12.83 7.12
N GLU A 10 1.12 13.54 7.97
CA GLU A 10 0.09 14.48 7.52
C GLU A 10 0.68 15.53 6.57
N SER A 11 -0.12 15.93 5.59
CA SER A 11 0.22 16.99 4.66
C SER A 11 -0.97 17.92 4.46
N LYS A 12 -0.68 19.18 4.10
CA LYS A 12 -1.73 20.19 3.85
C LYS A 12 -2.29 20.14 2.42
N ASN A 13 -1.90 19.14 1.62
CA ASN A 13 -2.41 18.96 0.26
C ASN A 13 -3.77 18.26 0.28
N GLN A 14 -4.42 18.15 -0.89
CA GLN A 14 -5.75 17.54 -1.00
C GLN A 14 -5.79 16.05 -0.65
N VAL A 15 -4.66 15.34 -0.73
CA VAL A 15 -4.56 13.92 -0.35
C VAL A 15 -4.45 13.76 1.17
N GLY A 16 -4.01 14.80 1.89
CA GLY A 16 -3.94 14.83 3.36
C GLY A 16 -2.73 14.12 3.96
N VAL A 17 -1.97 13.34 3.18
CA VAL A 17 -0.77 12.62 3.63
C VAL A 17 0.34 12.65 2.59
N HIS A 18 1.57 12.37 3.02
CA HIS A 18 2.70 12.06 2.14
C HIS A 18 3.50 10.87 2.69
N GLY A 19 4.01 10.02 1.80
CA GLY A 19 4.74 8.79 2.13
C GLY A 19 4.17 7.58 1.39
N PHE A 20 4.48 6.38 1.89
CA PHE A 20 4.18 5.15 1.17
C PHE A 20 2.73 4.69 1.33
N GLN A 21 2.19 4.18 0.23
CA GLN A 21 1.04 3.30 0.22
C GLN A 21 1.32 2.00 -0.53
N VAL A 22 0.63 0.95 -0.11
CA VAL A 22 0.34 -0.18 -0.99
C VAL A 22 -0.92 0.14 -1.78
N GLU A 23 -0.86 -0.01 -3.10
CA GLU A 23 -2.04 0.17 -3.97
C GLU A 23 -3.09 -0.91 -3.67
N ILE A 24 -4.36 -0.48 -3.56
CA ILE A 24 -5.53 -1.35 -3.43
C ILE A 24 -6.58 -0.89 -4.43
N ASP A 25 -6.79 -1.66 -5.50
CA ASP A 25 -7.71 -1.30 -6.56
C ASP A 25 -8.50 -2.52 -7.07
N THR A 26 -9.16 -2.37 -8.22
CA THR A 26 -9.91 -3.46 -8.88
C THR A 26 -9.13 -4.09 -10.04
N SER A 27 -7.83 -3.79 -10.13
CA SER A 27 -6.92 -4.18 -11.21
C SER A 27 -5.82 -5.11 -10.70
N TYR A 28 -4.87 -5.44 -11.57
CA TYR A 28 -3.70 -6.23 -11.21
C TYR A 28 -2.56 -5.41 -10.61
N GLU A 29 -2.72 -4.09 -10.44
CA GLU A 29 -1.75 -3.21 -9.77
C GLU A 29 -1.75 -3.38 -8.24
N THR A 30 -2.81 -3.98 -7.68
CA THR A 30 -2.92 -4.26 -6.24
C THR A 30 -1.70 -4.99 -5.67
N GLY A 31 -1.14 -4.43 -4.60
CA GLY A 31 0.08 -4.90 -3.96
C GLY A 31 1.36 -4.23 -4.47
N GLY A 32 1.25 -3.30 -5.42
CA GLY A 32 2.31 -2.37 -5.81
C GLY A 32 2.58 -1.31 -4.73
N LEU A 33 3.72 -0.62 -4.85
CA LEU A 33 4.12 0.45 -3.93
C LEU A 33 4.13 1.80 -4.64
N TYR A 34 3.44 2.77 -4.04
CA TYR A 34 3.39 4.15 -4.49
C TYR A 34 3.79 5.08 -3.35
N GLU A 35 4.50 6.17 -3.65
CA GLU A 35 4.91 7.18 -2.67
C GLU A 35 4.21 8.51 -2.96
N THR A 36 3.12 8.76 -2.23
CA THR A 36 2.31 9.98 -2.33
C THR A 36 3.12 11.19 -1.90
N GLY A 37 3.10 12.24 -2.73
CA GLY A 37 3.91 13.45 -2.51
C GLY A 37 5.42 13.23 -2.68
N GLY A 38 5.84 12.07 -3.16
CA GLY A 38 7.23 11.70 -3.43
C GLY A 38 7.41 11.17 -4.84
N ARG A 39 8.02 9.99 -4.96
CA ARG A 39 8.41 9.39 -6.25
C ARG A 39 7.26 8.97 -7.16
N GLY A 40 6.04 8.86 -6.64
CA GLY A 40 4.96 8.18 -7.33
C GLY A 40 5.17 6.66 -7.31
N TRP A 41 4.99 5.96 -8.44
CA TRP A 41 5.18 4.52 -8.51
C TRP A 41 6.63 4.11 -8.20
N VAL A 42 6.81 3.37 -7.10
CA VAL A 42 8.11 2.80 -6.69
C VAL A 42 8.21 1.34 -7.14
N VAL A 43 7.11 0.59 -7.02
CA VAL A 43 6.95 -0.75 -7.60
C VAL A 43 5.57 -0.80 -8.24
N GLN A 44 5.51 -0.72 -9.57
CA GLN A 44 4.27 -0.82 -10.33
C GLN A 44 4.17 -2.21 -10.97
N HIS A 45 3.00 -2.84 -10.87
CA HIS A 45 2.69 -4.03 -11.66
C HIS A 45 1.98 -3.61 -12.94
N ALA A 46 2.11 -4.39 -14.01
CA ALA A 46 1.42 -4.07 -15.25
C ALA A 46 -0.08 -4.38 -15.10
N ALA A 47 -0.95 -3.39 -15.30
CA ALA A 47 -2.39 -3.51 -15.14
C ALA A 47 -3.05 -4.57 -16.05
N ASP A 48 -2.40 -4.94 -17.16
CA ASP A 48 -2.88 -5.94 -18.13
C ASP A 48 -2.39 -7.37 -17.84
N LYS A 49 -1.41 -7.53 -16.94
CA LYS A 49 -0.86 -8.83 -16.57
C LYS A 49 -1.52 -9.32 -15.29
N LYS A 50 -2.17 -10.49 -15.40
CA LYS A 50 -2.76 -11.17 -14.23
C LYS A 50 -1.72 -11.32 -13.12
N THR A 51 -1.93 -10.62 -12.00
CA THR A 51 -1.20 -10.87 -10.77
C THR A 51 -1.85 -12.06 -10.07
N PRO A 52 -1.19 -13.23 -10.02
CA PRO A 52 -1.83 -14.48 -9.57
C PRO A 52 -2.19 -14.46 -8.08
N TRP A 53 -1.69 -13.48 -7.33
CA TRP A 53 -1.95 -13.32 -5.92
C TRP A 53 -3.22 -12.53 -5.61
N TYR A 54 -3.70 -11.66 -6.50
CA TYR A 54 -4.89 -10.84 -6.23
C TYR A 54 -6.18 -11.56 -6.63
N ARG A 55 -7.20 -11.46 -5.79
CA ARG A 55 -8.53 -12.04 -6.00
C ARG A 55 -9.54 -10.91 -6.13
N LYS A 56 -9.94 -10.60 -7.36
CA LYS A 56 -10.96 -9.59 -7.65
C LYS A 56 -12.29 -9.94 -6.95
N ASP A 57 -12.95 -8.93 -6.39
CA ASP A 57 -14.26 -9.00 -5.70
C ASP A 57 -14.31 -10.03 -4.55
N LYS A 58 -13.17 -10.27 -3.90
CA LYS A 58 -13.02 -11.16 -2.74
C LYS A 58 -12.19 -10.48 -1.66
N TRP A 59 -12.27 -11.02 -0.44
CA TRP A 59 -11.32 -10.68 0.61
C TRP A 59 -9.90 -11.11 0.20
N ASN A 60 -8.95 -10.19 0.40
CA ASN A 60 -7.53 -10.40 0.17
C ASN A 60 -6.78 -10.07 1.46
N ASP A 61 -5.81 -10.91 1.83
CA ASP A 61 -4.92 -10.64 2.95
C ASP A 61 -3.78 -9.75 2.46
N LEU A 62 -3.58 -8.60 3.12
CA LEU A 62 -2.47 -7.69 2.87
C LEU A 62 -1.55 -7.66 4.09
N VAL A 63 -0.27 -7.93 3.88
CA VAL A 63 0.76 -7.82 4.93
C VAL A 63 1.87 -6.89 4.45
N VAL A 64 2.13 -5.85 5.24
CA VAL A 64 3.29 -4.97 5.07
C VAL A 64 4.28 -5.26 6.19
N SER A 65 5.48 -5.72 5.83
CA SER A 65 6.60 -5.88 6.76
C SER A 65 7.59 -4.76 6.54
N ALA A 66 7.67 -3.83 7.49
CA ALA A 66 8.44 -2.59 7.35
C ALA A 66 9.52 -2.49 8.45
N HIS A 67 10.66 -3.16 8.24
CA HIS A 67 11.76 -3.24 9.21
C HIS A 67 12.93 -2.35 8.81
N GLY A 68 13.14 -1.23 9.51
CA GLY A 68 14.18 -0.27 9.14
C GLY A 68 13.99 0.22 7.70
N ARG A 69 14.98 0.05 6.83
CA ARG A 69 14.90 0.40 5.40
C ARG A 69 14.41 -0.73 4.49
N ARG A 70 14.10 -1.89 5.06
CA ARG A 70 13.50 -3.01 4.33
C ARG A 70 11.99 -2.96 4.42
N THR A 71 11.34 -2.94 3.27
CA THR A 71 9.89 -3.03 3.12
C THR A 71 9.56 -4.24 2.27
N THR A 72 8.59 -5.05 2.70
CA THR A 72 8.05 -6.15 1.90
C THR A 72 6.53 -6.11 1.95
N VAL A 73 5.90 -6.24 0.79
CA VAL A 73 4.45 -6.35 0.67
C VAL A 73 4.11 -7.78 0.28
N ARG A 74 3.12 -8.35 0.95
CA ARG A 74 2.51 -9.63 0.57
C ARG A 74 1.02 -9.49 0.38
N VAL A 75 0.51 -10.05 -0.71
CA VAL A 75 -0.92 -10.19 -0.96
C VAL A 75 -1.23 -11.69 -1.02
N ASN A 76 -2.18 -12.16 -0.21
CA ASN A 76 -2.55 -13.57 -0.09
C ASN A 76 -1.32 -14.50 0.09
N GLY A 77 -0.34 -14.07 0.88
CA GLY A 77 0.90 -14.81 1.17
C GLY A 77 2.03 -14.65 0.13
N HIS A 78 1.74 -14.18 -1.08
CA HIS A 78 2.72 -13.98 -2.15
C HIS A 78 3.43 -12.63 -2.00
N LYS A 79 4.75 -12.60 -2.14
CA LYS A 79 5.53 -11.37 -2.14
C LYS A 79 5.26 -10.56 -3.41
N SER A 80 4.57 -9.43 -3.28
CA SER A 80 4.17 -8.57 -4.39
C SER A 80 5.14 -7.40 -4.62
N ALA A 81 5.84 -6.94 -3.58
CA ALA A 81 6.87 -5.90 -3.68
C ALA A 81 7.95 -6.08 -2.60
N GLU A 82 9.18 -5.64 -2.87
CA GLU A 82 10.28 -5.60 -1.91
C GLU A 82 11.21 -4.42 -2.18
N LEU A 83 11.57 -3.71 -1.10
CA LEU A 83 12.62 -2.71 -1.07
C LEU A 83 13.60 -3.09 0.04
N MET A 84 14.90 -3.10 -0.23
CA MET A 84 15.90 -3.61 0.72
C MET A 84 16.63 -2.51 1.50
N ASP A 85 16.98 -1.40 0.85
CA ASP A 85 17.68 -0.26 1.43
C ASP A 85 17.07 1.05 0.90
N ASP A 86 15.75 1.17 1.04
CA ASP A 86 15.04 2.32 0.47
C ASP A 86 15.37 3.61 1.25
N PRO A 87 15.66 4.73 0.57
CA PRO A 87 15.96 6.00 1.23
C PRO A 87 14.72 6.68 1.83
N GLY A 88 13.51 6.21 1.48
CA GLY A 88 12.24 6.72 1.98
C GLY A 88 12.10 6.60 3.49
N ARG A 89 10.94 7.07 3.96
CA ARG A 89 10.65 7.16 5.40
C ARG A 89 10.72 5.79 6.07
N THR A 90 11.15 5.78 7.33
CA THR A 90 11.24 4.57 8.17
C THR A 90 10.22 4.55 9.30
N SER A 91 9.53 5.68 9.55
CA SER A 91 8.50 5.84 10.57
C SER A 91 7.40 6.79 10.10
N GLY A 92 6.26 6.74 10.79
CA GLY A 92 5.10 7.57 10.53
C GLY A 92 3.81 6.84 10.91
N GLN A 93 2.69 7.42 10.52
CA GLN A 93 1.36 6.89 10.77
C GLN A 93 0.99 5.79 9.75
N ILE A 94 -0.09 5.08 10.07
CA ILE A 94 -0.82 4.21 9.15
C ILE A 94 -2.14 4.92 8.84
N ALA A 95 -2.60 4.84 7.59
CA ALA A 95 -3.89 5.39 7.17
C ALA A 95 -4.53 4.53 6.08
N LEU A 96 -5.84 4.70 5.89
CA LEU A 96 -6.62 4.02 4.86
C LEU A 96 -7.14 5.08 3.89
N GLN A 97 -6.89 4.90 2.59
CA GLN A 97 -7.26 5.87 1.58
C GLN A 97 -8.74 5.76 1.19
N LEU A 98 -9.42 6.90 1.17
CA LEU A 98 -10.64 7.11 0.37
C LEU A 98 -10.25 8.02 -0.79
N HIS A 99 -10.17 7.47 -1.99
CA HIS A 99 -9.75 8.23 -3.17
C HIS A 99 -10.82 9.27 -3.54
N GLY A 100 -10.40 10.54 -3.58
CA GLY A 100 -11.29 11.65 -3.92
C GLY A 100 -11.81 11.58 -5.35
N GLY A 101 -13.02 12.10 -5.58
CA GLY A 101 -13.58 12.25 -6.93
C GLY A 101 -14.12 10.96 -7.56
N GLN A 102 -14.22 9.87 -6.79
CA GLN A 102 -14.78 8.59 -7.24
C GLN A 102 -15.93 8.17 -6.30
N ASP A 103 -16.98 7.59 -6.86
CA ASP A 103 -17.93 6.79 -6.06
C ASP A 103 -17.23 5.45 -5.77
N MET A 104 -16.99 5.18 -4.49
CA MET A 104 -16.20 4.02 -4.10
C MET A 104 -16.65 3.41 -2.78
N LEU A 105 -16.48 2.09 -2.71
CA LEU A 105 -16.59 1.31 -1.50
C LEU A 105 -15.29 0.50 -1.33
N VAL A 106 -14.70 0.59 -0.15
CA VAL A 106 -13.59 -0.26 0.27
C VAL A 106 -13.89 -0.74 1.68
N GLU A 107 -13.67 -2.03 1.93
CA GLU A 107 -13.96 -2.67 3.21
C GLU A 107 -12.67 -3.25 3.79
N TYR A 108 -12.45 -3.00 5.09
CA TYR A 108 -11.31 -3.52 5.83
C TYR A 108 -11.79 -4.28 7.05
N ARG A 109 -11.12 -5.38 7.40
CA ARG A 109 -11.36 -6.15 8.61
C ARG A 109 -10.07 -6.78 9.11
N GLN A 110 -10.05 -7.19 10.38
CA GLN A 110 -8.91 -7.91 10.98
C GLN A 110 -7.59 -7.13 10.85
N ILE A 111 -7.64 -5.83 11.16
CA ILE A 111 -6.46 -4.97 11.13
C ILE A 111 -5.66 -5.24 12.41
N GLU A 112 -4.49 -5.84 12.23
CA GLU A 112 -3.58 -6.22 13.31
C GLU A 112 -2.20 -5.60 13.06
N ILE A 113 -1.49 -5.24 14.13
CA ILE A 113 -0.14 -4.68 14.06
C ILE A 113 0.75 -5.47 15.02
N LEU A 114 1.88 -5.95 14.50
CA LEU A 114 2.96 -6.50 15.30
C LEU A 114 4.09 -5.47 15.37
N THR A 115 4.33 -4.92 16.56
CA THR A 115 5.47 -4.04 16.84
C THR A 115 6.55 -4.81 17.61
N LYS A 116 7.80 -4.35 17.50
CA LYS A 116 8.85 -4.80 18.42
C LYS A 116 8.64 -4.07 19.75
N ASP A 117 8.76 -4.79 20.86
CA ASP A 117 8.79 -4.23 22.22
C ASP A 117 9.93 -3.20 22.39
#